data_AF-A0A1G1E031-F1
#
_entry.id   AF-A0A1G1E031-F1
#
_cell.length_a   1.000
_cell.length_b   1.000
_cell.length_c   1.000
_cell.angle_alpha   90.00
_cell.angle_beta   90.00
_cell.angle_gamma   90.00
#
_symmetry.space_group_name_H-M   'P 1'
#
loop_
_entity.id
_entity.type
_entity.pdbx_description
1 polymer ?
#
loop_
_entity_poly.entity_id
_entity_poly.type
_entity_poly.pdbx_seq_one_letter_code
_entity_poly.pdbx_strand_id
1 'polypeptide(L)'
;MLTRWNFLFFVFPALIYKIYMILKEVRSQKSEVRNQIKNLAAASIISITIFSPWYISNMGNILLNAGISIKDSAVIEGDPHGLNIENFIYYLKAINEQVSSPLYILFIISFALYIYKYRDNRDISIFWWFIGSYIIVTAIANKDSRYSMHYLPAVAIFSTFWIKDIKSGIAKDSISVIIIIFIFLQYFSSLYGLRLLPAERISLGSLNIILSQSNPPARENWKVDEIEKVILSENSFYNIKNMVRIIPDYPTFAKATFEYYKYFNKYNNIHFSWHTNFPEFTDYIVTKTGNVGPLFREKAHTLTKYIETPPPEFTNIFSKFREFKLPDGSTATLYKRDIIPLSEVIAKDIINMIKERLETILLQFVKNHDVLEIQIAPYEDEETLRGRFKEITILAKKAMIGDYKHKDAGMIVNDIKFTFQDITVNLYKLKEGKIEVISLKEVIPSGKIYAEDLRKFLEKEAKGIKNIDIHFNKNIIHLSADLNRYANLQMKFRPIVTPENNIGIKVDGLTMLSLPIPSFILNMLLNNVYVFKQDITPCRVVLNNITIENEYLRIN
;
A
#
# COMPACT_ATOMS: atom_id res chain seq x y z
N MET A 1 5.91 17.22 -10.59
CA MET A 1 5.28 17.66 -9.32
C MET A 1 3.98 16.91 -8.97
N LEU A 2 3.52 15.93 -9.76
CA LEU A 2 2.30 15.14 -9.54
C LEU A 2 2.52 13.83 -8.74
N THR A 3 3.69 13.66 -8.11
CA THR A 3 4.14 12.37 -7.57
C THR A 3 3.53 12.01 -6.21
N ARG A 4 2.79 12.93 -5.57
CA ARG A 4 2.11 12.66 -4.29
C ARG A 4 0.76 13.38 -4.21
N TRP A 5 -0.25 12.67 -3.72
CA TRP A 5 -1.64 13.11 -3.64
C TRP A 5 -1.87 14.34 -2.74
N ASN A 6 -0.90 14.68 -1.89
CA ASN A 6 -0.95 15.82 -0.99
C ASN A 6 -0.39 17.11 -1.62
N PHE A 7 0.01 17.13 -2.90
CA PHE A 7 0.66 18.31 -3.51
C PHE A 7 -0.17 19.60 -3.39
N LEU A 8 -1.50 19.51 -3.44
CA LEU A 8 -2.41 20.66 -3.34
C LEU A 8 -2.24 21.41 -2.02
N PHE A 9 -1.97 20.71 -0.91
CA PHE A 9 -1.75 21.33 0.39
C PHE A 9 -0.56 22.28 0.39
N PHE A 10 0.44 22.06 -0.46
CA PHE A 10 1.64 22.89 -0.51
C PHE A 10 1.47 24.15 -1.37
N VAL A 11 0.51 24.15 -2.30
CA VAL A 11 0.20 25.35 -3.13
C VAL A 11 -0.90 26.21 -2.48
N PHE A 12 -1.75 25.62 -1.64
CA PHE A 12 -2.85 26.32 -0.99
C PHE A 12 -2.47 27.56 -0.17
N PRO A 13 -1.37 27.60 0.60
CA PRO A 13 -1.00 28.81 1.33
C PRO A 13 -0.82 30.04 0.43
N ALA A 14 -0.16 29.88 -0.71
CA ALA A 14 0.00 30.94 -1.70
C ALA A 14 -1.35 31.30 -2.36
N LEU A 15 -2.18 30.31 -2.66
CA LEU A 15 -3.49 30.51 -3.26
C LEU A 15 -4.43 31.27 -2.30
N ILE A 16 -4.50 30.86 -1.04
CA ILE A 16 -5.30 31.51 0.01
C ILE A 16 -4.85 32.95 0.18
N TYR A 17 -3.53 33.18 0.24
CA TYR A 17 -2.98 34.53 0.30
C TYR A 17 -3.39 35.37 -0.92
N LYS A 18 -3.32 34.81 -2.13
CA LYS A 18 -3.71 35.52 -3.35
C LYS A 18 -5.20 35.83 -3.40
N ILE A 19 -6.05 34.88 -2.97
CA ILE A 19 -7.51 35.10 -2.83
C ILE A 19 -7.79 36.21 -1.82
N TYR A 20 -7.15 36.19 -0.65
CA TYR A 20 -7.27 37.24 0.36
C TYR A 20 -6.90 38.62 -0.20
N MET A 21 -5.80 38.70 -0.97
CA MET A 21 -5.38 39.94 -1.62
C MET A 21 -6.39 40.43 -2.65
N ILE A 22 -6.91 39.54 -3.50
CA ILE A 22 -7.98 39.88 -4.46
C ILE A 22 -9.20 40.43 -3.72
N LEU A 23 -9.66 39.77 -2.65
CA LEU A 23 -10.83 40.22 -1.87
C LEU A 23 -10.61 41.62 -1.26
N LYS A 24 -9.40 41.92 -0.79
CA LYS A 24 -9.02 43.25 -0.29
C LYS A 24 -9.03 44.30 -1.40
N GLU A 25 -8.62 43.95 -2.61
CA GLU A 25 -8.61 44.84 -3.77
C GLU A 25 -10.02 45.09 -4.34
N VAL A 26 -10.89 44.06 -4.34
CA VAL A 26 -12.33 44.21 -4.64
C VAL A 26 -12.96 45.25 -3.71
N ARG A 27 -12.70 45.13 -2.40
CA ARG A 27 -13.23 46.05 -1.39
C ARG A 27 -12.74 47.49 -1.55
N SER A 28 -11.58 47.67 -2.18
CA SER A 28 -10.99 48.99 -2.46
C SER A 28 -11.26 49.51 -3.88
N GLN A 29 -12.16 48.86 -4.62
CA GLN A 29 -12.63 49.28 -5.97
C GLN A 29 -11.51 49.53 -6.99
N LYS A 30 -10.42 48.76 -6.93
CA LYS A 30 -9.33 48.87 -7.90
C LYS A 30 -9.71 48.26 -9.25
N SER A 31 -9.34 48.92 -10.35
CA SER A 31 -9.70 48.52 -11.73
C SER A 31 -9.09 47.17 -12.18
N GLU A 32 -7.94 46.76 -11.63
CA GLU A 32 -7.21 45.56 -12.04
C GLU A 32 -7.82 44.23 -11.54
N VAL A 33 -8.76 44.29 -10.60
CA VAL A 33 -9.37 43.13 -9.93
C VAL A 33 -10.03 42.16 -10.92
N ARG A 34 -10.66 42.69 -11.98
CA ARG A 34 -11.35 41.85 -12.98
C ARG A 34 -10.39 40.89 -13.69
N ASN A 35 -9.18 41.34 -14.01
CA ASN A 35 -8.18 40.50 -14.67
C ASN A 35 -7.63 39.44 -13.70
N GLN A 36 -7.42 39.80 -12.43
CA GLN A 36 -6.97 38.85 -11.41
C GLN A 36 -8.01 37.74 -11.18
N ILE A 37 -9.31 38.08 -11.13
CA ILE A 37 -10.39 37.10 -11.01
C ILE A 37 -10.45 36.21 -12.26
N LYS A 38 -10.32 36.77 -13.47
CA LYS A 38 -10.27 35.99 -14.71
C LYS A 38 -9.09 35.01 -14.71
N ASN A 39 -7.91 35.46 -14.31
CA ASN A 39 -6.72 34.61 -14.23
C ASN A 39 -6.87 33.51 -13.18
N LEU A 40 -7.45 33.83 -12.01
CA LEU A 40 -7.75 32.84 -10.97
C LEU A 40 -8.75 31.81 -11.49
N ALA A 41 -9.84 32.25 -12.12
CA ALA A 41 -10.85 31.36 -12.70
C ALA A 41 -10.24 30.45 -13.78
N ALA A 42 -9.44 31.02 -14.69
CA ALA A 42 -8.74 30.25 -15.72
C ALA A 42 -7.79 29.22 -15.10
N ALA A 43 -6.97 29.61 -14.12
CA ALA A 43 -6.07 28.71 -13.41
C ALA A 43 -6.83 27.60 -12.66
N SER A 44 -7.97 27.92 -12.03
CA SER A 44 -8.84 26.94 -11.37
C SER A 44 -9.46 25.96 -12.37
N ILE A 45 -9.97 26.43 -13.51
CA ILE A 45 -10.53 25.57 -14.56
C ILE A 45 -9.45 24.62 -15.10
N ILE A 46 -8.26 25.13 -15.41
CA ILE A 46 -7.14 24.31 -15.87
C ILE A 46 -6.77 23.27 -14.81
N SER A 47 -6.65 23.69 -13.55
CA SER A 47 -6.32 22.80 -12.44
C SER A 47 -7.37 21.71 -12.25
N ILE A 48 -8.66 22.06 -12.24
CA ILE A 48 -9.75 21.10 -12.11
C ILE A 48 -9.74 20.13 -13.29
N THR A 49 -9.55 20.62 -14.51
CA THR A 49 -9.52 19.78 -15.73
C THR A 49 -8.37 18.77 -15.68
N ILE A 50 -7.18 19.19 -15.26
CA ILE A 50 -6.00 18.33 -15.20
C ILE A 50 -6.06 17.37 -13.99
N PHE A 51 -6.47 17.85 -12.82
CA PHE A 51 -6.32 17.10 -11.57
C PHE A 51 -7.54 16.25 -11.22
N SER A 52 -8.76 16.69 -11.57
CA SER A 52 -9.98 15.99 -11.16
C SER A 52 -10.09 14.54 -11.65
N PRO A 53 -9.65 14.15 -12.87
CA PRO A 53 -9.76 12.76 -13.30
C PRO A 53 -9.01 11.81 -12.34
N TRP A 54 -7.82 12.21 -11.89
CA TRP A 54 -7.03 11.41 -10.96
C TRP A 54 -7.60 11.46 -9.53
N TYR A 55 -7.90 12.65 -9.00
CA TYR A 55 -8.38 12.79 -7.63
C TYR A 55 -9.75 12.16 -7.40
N ILE A 56 -10.68 12.29 -8.35
CA ILE A 56 -12.01 11.68 -8.20
C ILE A 56 -11.88 10.15 -8.27
N SER A 57 -11.07 9.61 -9.19
CA SER A 57 -10.81 8.16 -9.29
C SER A 57 -10.11 7.57 -8.07
N ASN A 58 -9.36 8.39 -7.31
CA ASN A 58 -8.60 7.96 -6.13
C ASN A 58 -9.19 8.47 -4.81
N MET A 59 -10.34 9.15 -4.82
CA MET A 59 -10.91 9.83 -3.66
C MET A 59 -11.16 8.86 -2.50
N GLY A 60 -11.73 7.69 -2.78
CA GLY A 60 -11.97 6.64 -1.78
C GLY A 60 -10.69 6.21 -1.08
N ASN A 61 -9.62 5.95 -1.86
CA ASN A 61 -8.32 5.57 -1.32
C ASN A 61 -7.68 6.69 -0.48
N ILE A 62 -7.81 7.95 -0.90
CA ILE A 62 -7.28 9.10 -0.14
C ILE A 62 -8.00 9.21 1.21
N LEU A 63 -9.34 9.17 1.21
CA LEU A 63 -10.15 9.28 2.42
C LEU A 63 -9.88 8.13 3.40
N LEU A 64 -9.76 6.89 2.91
CA LEU A 64 -9.46 5.73 3.73
C LEU A 64 -8.03 5.78 4.32
N ASN A 65 -7.06 6.30 3.58
CA ASN A 65 -5.64 6.30 4.00
C ASN A 65 -5.19 7.58 4.73
N ALA A 66 -5.99 8.66 4.70
CA ALA A 66 -5.62 9.94 5.32
C ALA A 66 -5.42 9.87 6.84
N GLY A 67 -6.02 8.88 7.53
CA GLY A 67 -5.98 8.76 8.99
C GLY A 67 -4.91 7.83 9.58
N ILE A 68 -4.35 6.88 8.81
CA ILE A 68 -3.70 5.68 9.38
C ILE A 68 -2.16 5.73 9.36
N SER A 69 -1.53 6.59 8.55
CA SER A 69 -0.10 6.37 8.18
C SER A 69 0.94 7.37 8.73
N ILE A 70 0.59 8.33 9.60
CA ILE A 70 1.50 9.48 9.86
C ILE A 70 2.20 9.44 11.23
N LYS A 71 1.58 8.88 12.28
CA LYS A 71 2.12 8.98 13.65
C LYS A 71 3.00 7.81 14.08
N ASP A 72 2.61 6.57 13.78
CA ASP A 72 3.28 5.40 14.36
C ASP A 72 4.68 5.15 13.76
N SER A 73 4.85 5.38 12.45
CA SER A 73 6.15 5.21 11.78
C SER A 73 7.21 6.21 12.27
N ALA A 74 6.82 7.45 12.59
CA ALA A 74 7.73 8.50 13.00
C ALA A 74 8.40 8.22 14.36
N VAL A 75 7.64 7.67 15.31
CA VAL A 75 8.15 7.29 16.64
C VAL A 75 9.12 6.12 16.52
N ILE A 76 8.80 5.17 15.65
CA ILE A 76 9.63 3.97 15.41
C ILE A 76 10.95 4.34 14.73
N GLU A 77 10.92 5.24 13.75
CA GLU A 77 12.10 5.66 12.98
C GLU A 77 13.02 6.63 13.75
N GLY A 78 12.58 7.12 14.91
CA GLY A 78 13.34 8.09 15.72
C GLY A 78 13.34 9.50 15.11
N ASP A 79 12.35 9.79 14.27
CA ASP A 79 12.26 11.06 13.56
C ASP A 79 11.99 12.23 14.53
N PRO A 80 12.60 13.40 14.30
CA PRO A 80 12.29 14.58 15.09
C PRO A 80 10.85 15.01 14.82
N HIS A 81 10.04 15.12 15.87
CA HIS A 81 8.61 15.43 15.78
C HIS A 81 8.18 16.44 16.85
N GLY A 82 7.00 17.02 16.69
CA GLY A 82 6.49 18.04 17.61
C GLY A 82 7.18 19.41 17.44
N LEU A 83 7.09 20.27 18.44
CA LEU A 83 7.60 21.65 18.38
C LEU A 83 9.04 21.76 18.92
N ASN A 84 9.98 21.01 18.32
CA ASN A 84 11.40 21.07 18.68
C ASN A 84 12.26 21.61 17.54
N ILE A 85 13.45 22.13 17.87
CA ILE A 85 14.34 22.78 16.91
C ILE A 85 14.86 21.81 15.84
N GLU A 86 15.05 20.54 16.19
CA GLU A 86 15.51 19.51 15.27
C GLU A 86 14.50 19.24 14.16
N ASN A 87 13.21 19.22 14.50
CA ASN A 87 12.11 19.07 13.56
C ASN A 87 12.08 20.23 12.58
N PHE A 88 12.16 21.47 13.08
CA PHE A 88 12.22 22.65 12.21
C PHE A 88 13.45 22.60 11.29
N ILE A 89 14.65 22.36 11.84
CA ILE A 89 15.89 22.41 11.04
C ILE A 89 16.00 21.24 10.04
N TYR A 90 15.33 20.12 10.26
CA TYR A 90 15.39 18.93 9.40
C TYR A 90 15.18 19.27 7.92
N TYR A 91 14.10 19.97 7.59
CA TYR A 91 13.76 20.27 6.20
C TYR A 91 14.63 21.38 5.59
N LEU A 92 15.23 22.27 6.42
CA LEU A 92 16.25 23.20 5.94
C LEU A 92 17.54 22.47 5.54
N LYS A 93 17.97 21.50 6.35
CA LYS A 93 19.11 20.62 6.01
C LYS A 93 18.80 19.79 4.76
N ALA A 94 17.58 19.28 4.62
CA ALA A 94 17.16 18.53 3.45
C ALA A 94 17.24 19.35 2.14
N ILE A 95 16.97 20.67 2.18
CA ILE A 95 17.14 21.52 0.99
C ILE A 95 18.60 21.49 0.51
N ASN A 96 19.56 21.68 1.42
CA ASN A 96 20.98 21.65 1.10
C ASN A 96 21.41 20.32 0.45
N GLU A 97 20.87 19.20 0.94
CA GLU A 97 21.10 17.89 0.33
C GLU A 97 20.47 17.78 -1.06
N GLN A 98 19.28 18.35 -1.28
CA GLN A 98 18.56 18.24 -2.54
C GLN A 98 19.08 19.15 -3.66
N VAL A 99 19.55 20.36 -3.32
CA VAL A 99 19.96 21.37 -4.32
C VAL A 99 21.45 21.63 -4.39
N SER A 100 22.27 21.01 -3.54
CA SER A 100 23.69 21.34 -3.28
C SER A 100 23.92 22.64 -2.51
N SER A 101 25.06 22.74 -1.82
CA SER A 101 25.42 23.88 -0.99
C SER A 101 25.56 25.20 -1.73
N PRO A 102 26.15 25.28 -2.95
CA PRO A 102 26.20 26.53 -3.70
C PRO A 102 24.80 27.14 -3.94
N LEU A 103 23.84 26.33 -4.40
CA LEU A 103 22.47 26.82 -4.63
C LEU A 103 21.72 27.07 -3.31
N TYR A 104 21.97 26.26 -2.27
CA TYR A 104 21.39 26.49 -0.96
C TYR A 104 21.84 27.82 -0.33
N ILE A 105 23.11 28.18 -0.45
CA ILE A 105 23.63 29.47 0.02
C ILE A 105 22.98 30.62 -0.75
N LEU A 106 22.90 30.50 -2.08
CA LEU A 106 22.20 31.49 -2.91
C LEU A 106 20.72 31.60 -2.52
N PHE A 107 20.06 30.49 -2.20
CA PHE A 107 18.70 30.48 -1.68
C PHE A 107 18.58 31.27 -0.38
N ILE A 108 19.42 30.99 0.63
CA ILE A 108 19.34 31.65 1.94
C ILE A 108 19.56 33.17 1.82
N ILE A 109 20.60 33.58 1.07
CA ILE A 109 20.91 34.99 0.85
C ILE A 109 19.75 35.68 0.13
N SER A 110 19.25 35.07 -0.94
CA SER A 110 18.18 35.67 -1.77
C SER A 110 16.84 35.68 -1.06
N PHE A 111 16.55 34.69 -0.23
CA PHE A 111 15.36 34.67 0.61
C PHE A 111 15.38 35.82 1.63
N ALA A 112 16.52 36.05 2.29
CA ALA A 112 16.69 37.19 3.20
C ALA A 112 16.56 38.54 2.48
N LEU A 113 17.20 38.68 1.31
CA LEU A 113 17.10 39.88 0.47
C LEU A 113 15.67 40.11 -0.03
N TYR A 114 14.95 39.05 -0.40
CA TYR A 114 13.55 39.14 -0.83
C TYR A 114 12.68 39.67 0.30
N ILE A 115 12.80 39.13 1.51
CA ILE A 115 12.06 39.62 2.68
C ILE A 115 12.37 41.10 2.93
N TYR A 116 13.65 41.49 2.92
CA TYR A 116 14.05 42.87 3.15
C TYR A 116 13.48 43.83 2.10
N LYS A 117 13.66 43.51 0.80
CA LYS A 117 13.24 44.36 -0.33
C LYS A 117 11.74 44.43 -0.51
N TYR A 118 11.01 43.37 -0.16
CA TYR A 118 9.57 43.26 -0.36
C TYR A 118 8.76 43.33 0.94
N ARG A 119 9.36 43.76 2.06
CA ARG A 119 8.68 43.90 3.37
C ARG A 119 7.42 44.77 3.31
N ASP A 120 7.45 45.81 2.47
CA ASP A 120 6.37 46.78 2.30
C ASP A 120 5.48 46.46 1.08
N ASN A 121 5.84 45.40 0.32
CA ASN A 121 5.10 44.99 -0.87
C ASN A 121 3.90 44.10 -0.53
N ARG A 122 2.83 44.27 -1.30
CA ARG A 122 1.56 43.58 -1.09
C ARG A 122 1.45 42.21 -1.77
N ASP A 123 2.41 41.81 -2.59
CA ASP A 123 2.41 40.51 -3.26
C ASP A 123 3.68 39.73 -2.93
N ILE A 124 3.66 39.06 -1.78
CA ILE A 124 4.69 38.12 -1.32
C ILE A 124 4.25 36.66 -1.53
N SER A 125 3.54 36.36 -2.62
CA SER A 125 2.98 35.02 -2.87
C SER A 125 4.03 33.91 -2.92
N ILE A 126 5.25 34.19 -3.41
CA ILE A 126 6.36 33.22 -3.45
C ILE A 126 6.84 32.87 -2.03
N PHE A 127 6.86 33.86 -1.13
CA PHE A 127 7.14 33.64 0.29
C PHE A 127 6.09 32.70 0.91
N TRP A 128 4.80 32.95 0.66
CA TRP A 128 3.74 32.09 1.16
C TRP A 128 3.75 30.69 0.57
N TRP A 129 4.18 30.54 -0.69
CA TRP A 129 4.40 29.23 -1.28
C TRP A 129 5.48 28.45 -0.54
N PHE A 130 6.65 29.05 -0.31
CA PHE A 130 7.73 28.39 0.42
C PHE A 130 7.38 28.16 1.89
N ILE A 131 7.05 29.21 2.65
CA ILE A 131 6.86 29.12 4.10
C ILE A 131 5.65 28.27 4.46
N GLY A 132 4.56 28.37 3.69
CA GLY A 132 3.36 27.57 3.93
C GLY A 132 3.62 26.09 3.68
N SER A 133 4.31 25.77 2.57
CA SER A 133 4.73 24.40 2.29
C SER A 133 5.67 23.86 3.37
N TYR A 134 6.63 24.67 3.80
CA TYR A 134 7.61 24.33 4.81
C TYR A 134 6.96 24.03 6.17
N ILE A 135 5.99 24.85 6.60
CA ILE A 135 5.24 24.61 7.85
C ILE A 135 4.44 23.31 7.75
N ILE A 136 3.73 23.10 6.64
CA ILE A 136 2.90 21.90 6.43
C ILE A 136 3.76 20.63 6.47
N VAL A 137 4.90 20.61 5.78
CA VAL A 137 5.78 19.43 5.78
C VAL A 137 6.45 19.22 7.14
N THR A 138 6.81 20.29 7.85
CA THR A 138 7.38 20.22 9.21
C THR A 138 6.36 19.65 10.21
N ALA A 139 5.06 19.85 9.96
CA ALA A 139 3.98 19.27 10.77
C ALA A 139 3.76 17.77 10.54
N ILE A 140 4.25 17.20 9.43
CA ILE A 140 4.19 15.74 9.19
C ILE A 140 5.19 15.08 10.13
N ALA A 141 4.72 14.15 10.98
CA ALA A 141 5.59 13.54 11.99
C ALA A 141 6.71 12.70 11.36
N ASN A 142 6.38 11.87 10.35
CA ASN A 142 7.38 11.12 9.59
C ASN A 142 8.23 12.06 8.72
N LYS A 143 9.55 11.90 8.76
CA LYS A 143 10.52 12.77 8.11
C LYS A 143 11.16 12.07 6.93
N ASP A 144 10.97 12.67 5.77
CA ASP A 144 11.57 12.18 4.55
C ASP A 144 11.79 13.35 3.61
N SER A 145 13.02 13.46 3.08
CA SER A 145 13.39 14.49 2.12
C SER A 145 12.39 14.57 0.96
N ARG A 146 11.79 13.47 0.51
CA ARG A 146 10.83 13.47 -0.60
C ARG A 146 9.56 14.28 -0.32
N TYR A 147 9.18 14.48 0.94
CA TYR A 147 8.00 15.28 1.29
C TYR A 147 8.21 16.77 1.03
N SER A 148 9.47 17.17 0.95
CA SER A 148 9.91 18.53 0.78
C SER A 148 9.93 18.98 -0.70
N MET A 149 9.82 18.02 -1.64
CA MET A 149 9.89 18.24 -3.09
C MET A 149 8.91 19.30 -3.61
N HIS A 150 7.82 19.57 -2.90
CA HIS A 150 6.79 20.52 -3.32
C HIS A 150 7.20 21.99 -3.21
N TYR A 151 8.14 22.33 -2.32
CA TYR A 151 8.64 23.70 -2.19
C TYR A 151 9.91 23.96 -2.99
N LEU A 152 10.53 22.92 -3.57
CA LEU A 152 11.78 23.05 -4.34
C LEU A 152 11.67 24.04 -5.52
N PRO A 153 10.54 24.18 -6.23
CA PRO A 153 10.42 25.23 -7.23
C PRO A 153 10.50 26.64 -6.64
N ALA A 154 9.93 26.87 -5.45
CA ALA A 154 10.07 28.16 -4.76
C ALA A 154 11.54 28.40 -4.35
N VAL A 155 12.23 27.37 -3.85
CA VAL A 155 13.67 27.41 -3.57
C VAL A 155 14.47 27.76 -4.81
N ALA A 156 14.16 27.16 -5.97
CA ALA A 156 14.83 27.45 -7.23
C ALA A 156 14.63 28.92 -7.65
N ILE A 157 13.39 29.43 -7.58
CA ILE A 157 13.08 30.84 -7.88
C ILE A 157 13.87 31.77 -6.95
N PHE A 158 13.88 31.49 -5.65
CA PHE A 158 14.64 32.28 -4.69
C PHE A 158 16.14 32.25 -5.00
N SER A 159 16.71 31.07 -5.30
CA SER A 159 18.15 30.92 -5.61
C SER A 159 18.63 31.81 -6.76
N THR A 160 17.76 32.15 -7.70
CA THR A 160 18.08 32.97 -8.88
C THR A 160 17.44 34.36 -8.87
N PHE A 161 16.66 34.71 -7.84
CA PHE A 161 15.82 35.91 -7.84
C PHE A 161 16.59 37.21 -8.03
N TRP A 162 17.79 37.28 -7.44
CA TRP A 162 18.68 38.45 -7.43
C TRP A 162 19.29 38.76 -8.81
N ILE A 163 19.32 37.80 -9.75
CA ILE A 163 19.94 37.97 -11.07
C ILE A 163 19.28 39.11 -11.86
N LYS A 164 17.97 39.30 -11.69
CA LYS A 164 17.23 40.37 -12.37
C LYS A 164 17.66 41.78 -11.94
N ASP A 165 18.26 41.89 -10.76
CA ASP A 165 18.69 43.16 -10.18
C ASP A 165 20.13 43.54 -10.60
N ILE A 166 20.82 42.68 -11.35
CA ILE A 166 22.15 42.95 -11.92
C ILE A 166 22.01 43.97 -13.06
N LYS A 167 22.63 45.15 -12.90
CA LYS A 167 22.54 46.25 -13.87
C LYS A 167 23.29 45.99 -15.18
N SER A 168 24.44 45.30 -15.12
CA SER A 168 25.24 44.99 -16.30
C SER A 168 24.67 43.78 -17.03
N GLY A 169 24.28 43.95 -18.30
CA GLY A 169 23.78 42.87 -19.15
C GLY A 169 24.80 41.73 -19.28
N ILE A 170 26.07 42.06 -19.54
CA ILE A 170 27.14 41.07 -19.68
C ILE A 170 27.34 40.28 -18.38
N ALA A 171 27.31 40.93 -17.22
CA ALA A 171 27.45 40.26 -15.94
C ALA A 171 26.25 39.35 -15.65
N LYS A 172 25.04 39.85 -15.93
CA LYS A 172 23.79 39.09 -15.79
C LYS A 172 23.80 37.83 -16.66
N ASP A 173 24.17 37.96 -17.93
CA ASP A 173 24.21 36.86 -18.88
C ASP A 173 25.30 35.85 -18.50
N SER A 174 26.51 36.34 -18.18
CA SER A 174 27.62 35.48 -17.71
C SER A 174 27.24 34.67 -16.47
N ILE A 175 26.68 35.31 -15.44
CA ILE A 175 26.26 34.64 -14.21
C ILE A 175 25.14 33.63 -14.49
N SER A 176 24.18 33.99 -15.35
CA SER A 176 23.09 33.10 -15.73
C SER A 176 23.61 31.86 -16.44
N VAL A 177 24.56 32.02 -17.37
CA VAL A 177 25.24 30.92 -18.08
C VAL A 177 26.01 30.04 -17.09
N ILE A 178 26.75 30.63 -16.15
CA ILE A 178 27.49 29.87 -15.11
C ILE A 178 26.55 29.02 -14.26
N ILE A 179 25.42 29.58 -13.80
CA ILE A 179 24.44 28.85 -13.00
C ILE A 179 23.80 27.73 -13.82
N ILE A 180 23.45 27.98 -15.08
CA ILE A 180 22.90 26.97 -15.99
C ILE A 180 23.90 25.83 -16.18
N ILE A 181 25.16 26.13 -16.49
CA ILE A 181 26.23 25.13 -16.62
C ILE A 181 26.38 24.34 -15.33
N PHE A 182 26.41 25.01 -14.17
CA PHE A 182 26.50 24.34 -12.88
C PHE A 182 25.33 23.37 -12.64
N ILE A 183 24.09 23.80 -12.91
CA ILE A 183 22.89 22.96 -12.78
C ILE A 183 22.98 21.75 -13.72
N PHE A 184 23.43 21.94 -14.97
CA PHE A 184 23.61 20.83 -15.91
C PHE A 184 24.68 19.85 -15.41
N LEU A 185 25.84 20.33 -14.98
CA LEU A 185 26.91 19.49 -14.44
C LEU A 185 26.43 18.71 -13.21
N GLN A 186 25.70 19.35 -12.30
CA GLN A 186 25.07 18.72 -11.15
C GLN A 186 24.07 17.64 -11.58
N TYR A 187 23.18 17.95 -12.52
CA TYR A 187 22.18 17.01 -13.03
C TYR A 187 22.81 15.76 -13.64
N PHE A 188 23.80 15.93 -14.52
CA PHE A 188 24.50 14.79 -15.12
C PHE A 188 25.34 14.00 -14.11
N SER A 189 25.96 14.68 -13.14
CA SER A 189 26.70 14.05 -12.05
C SER A 189 25.80 13.17 -11.16
N SER A 190 24.62 13.67 -10.81
CA SER A 190 23.65 12.95 -9.99
C SER A 190 22.93 11.83 -10.73
N LEU A 191 22.57 12.04 -12.01
CA LEU A 191 21.81 11.06 -12.78
C LEU A 191 22.65 9.88 -13.26
N TYR A 192 23.87 10.14 -13.73
CA TYR A 192 24.74 9.12 -14.35
C TYR A 192 25.89 8.70 -13.45
N GLY A 193 26.05 9.31 -12.27
CA GLY A 193 27.19 9.05 -11.40
C GLY A 193 28.51 9.53 -12.00
N LEU A 194 28.47 10.50 -12.93
CA LEU A 194 29.67 11.07 -13.55
C LEU A 194 30.35 12.00 -12.55
N ARG A 195 31.65 11.84 -12.33
CA ARG A 195 32.43 12.72 -11.44
C ARG A 195 32.80 14.04 -12.12
N LEU A 196 31.80 14.77 -12.65
CA LEU A 196 31.98 16.06 -13.32
C LEU A 196 32.26 17.20 -12.33
N LEU A 197 31.83 17.02 -11.09
CA LEU A 197 32.08 17.92 -9.97
C LEU A 197 32.70 17.12 -8.82
N PRO A 198 33.51 17.74 -7.95
CA PRO A 198 34.02 17.09 -6.75
C PRO A 198 32.86 16.51 -5.93
N ALA A 199 32.81 15.18 -5.80
CA ALA A 199 31.79 14.47 -5.03
C ALA A 199 32.15 14.48 -3.53
N GLU A 200 32.47 15.66 -3.01
CA GLU A 200 32.90 15.84 -1.63
C GLU A 200 31.71 16.28 -0.78
N ARG A 201 31.39 15.46 0.20
CA ARG A 201 30.62 15.87 1.38
C ARG A 201 31.65 16.25 2.45
N ILE A 202 31.80 17.54 2.70
CA ILE A 202 32.65 18.04 3.79
C ILE A 202 31.74 18.28 4.99
N SER A 203 31.88 17.47 6.04
CA SER A 203 31.13 17.64 7.28
C SER A 203 31.85 18.61 8.22
N LEU A 204 31.27 19.78 8.42
CA LEU A 204 31.68 20.81 9.39
C LEU A 204 30.70 20.80 10.57
N GLY A 205 30.85 19.83 11.46
CA GLY A 205 29.91 19.60 12.57
C GLY A 205 28.51 19.23 12.06
N SER A 206 27.51 20.07 12.34
CA SER A 206 26.12 19.84 11.92
C SER A 206 25.79 20.35 10.50
N LEU A 207 26.74 21.02 9.85
CA LEU A 207 26.65 21.54 8.48
C LEU A 207 27.43 20.64 7.52
N ASN A 208 26.77 20.22 6.44
CA ASN A 208 27.42 19.47 5.37
C ASN A 208 27.58 20.40 4.16
N ILE A 209 28.80 20.61 3.69
CA ILE A 209 29.04 21.22 2.39
C ILE A 209 28.97 20.10 1.34
N ILE A 210 28.04 20.24 0.41
CA ILE A 210 27.72 19.27 -0.63
C ILE A 210 27.86 19.99 -1.96
N LEU A 211 28.98 19.79 -2.66
CA LEU A 211 29.19 20.39 -3.97
C LEU A 211 28.44 19.64 -5.06
N SER A 212 28.51 18.31 -5.01
CA SER A 212 27.81 17.43 -5.93
C SER A 212 27.47 16.11 -5.25
N GLN A 213 26.28 15.57 -5.56
CA GLN A 213 25.93 14.21 -5.20
C GLN A 213 26.08 13.33 -6.42
N SER A 214 26.90 12.30 -6.30
CA SER A 214 27.13 11.31 -7.36
C SER A 214 26.98 9.93 -6.72
N ASN A 215 25.88 9.25 -7.02
CA ASN A 215 25.62 7.88 -6.59
C ASN A 215 25.66 6.98 -7.83
N PRO A 216 26.86 6.62 -8.34
CA PRO A 216 26.95 5.75 -9.50
C PRO A 216 26.27 4.40 -9.22
N PRO A 217 25.78 3.70 -10.27
CA PRO A 217 25.23 2.37 -10.11
C PRO A 217 26.18 1.47 -9.35
N ALA A 218 25.66 0.77 -8.33
CA ALA A 218 26.45 -0.19 -7.58
C ALA A 218 26.98 -1.27 -8.53
N ARG A 219 28.30 -1.52 -8.49
CA ARG A 219 28.96 -2.57 -9.29
C ARG A 219 28.95 -3.94 -8.60
N GLU A 220 28.60 -3.95 -7.33
CA GLU A 220 28.57 -5.14 -6.50
C GLU A 220 27.43 -6.07 -6.92
N ASN A 221 27.72 -7.36 -7.01
CA ASN A 221 26.70 -8.36 -7.29
C ASN A 221 26.16 -8.96 -5.98
N TRP A 222 25.01 -8.47 -5.54
CA TRP A 222 24.29 -8.94 -4.36
C TRP A 222 23.52 -10.25 -4.56
N LYS A 223 23.76 -10.95 -5.67
CA LYS A 223 23.24 -12.29 -5.98
C LYS A 223 21.71 -12.40 -6.08
N VAL A 224 21.00 -11.27 -6.13
CA VAL A 224 19.53 -11.21 -6.20
C VAL A 224 18.99 -12.00 -7.40
N ASP A 225 19.46 -11.71 -8.62
CA ASP A 225 19.05 -12.43 -9.84
C ASP A 225 19.39 -13.92 -9.79
N GLU A 226 20.53 -14.28 -9.20
CA GLU A 226 20.96 -15.68 -9.06
C GLU A 226 20.03 -16.46 -8.12
N ILE A 227 19.67 -15.86 -6.98
CA ILE A 227 18.72 -16.43 -6.02
C ILE A 227 17.34 -16.61 -6.68
N GLU A 228 16.84 -15.62 -7.42
CA GLU A 228 15.55 -15.71 -8.12
C GLU A 228 15.55 -16.81 -9.18
N LYS A 229 16.64 -16.94 -9.96
CA LYS A 229 16.80 -18.03 -10.94
C LYS A 229 16.78 -19.40 -10.30
N VAL A 230 17.43 -19.57 -9.14
CA VAL A 230 17.42 -20.82 -8.37
C VAL A 230 16.01 -21.17 -7.89
N ILE A 231 15.23 -20.18 -7.45
CA ILE A 231 13.83 -20.39 -7.05
C ILE A 231 12.98 -20.79 -8.25
N LEU A 232 13.17 -20.14 -9.40
CA LEU A 232 12.42 -20.43 -10.64
C LEU A 232 12.73 -21.80 -11.24
N SER A 233 13.97 -22.28 -11.14
CA SER A 233 14.35 -23.59 -11.68
C SER A 233 13.69 -24.75 -10.93
N GLU A 234 13.41 -24.56 -9.65
CA GLU A 234 12.79 -25.59 -8.81
C GLU A 234 11.26 -25.61 -8.95
N ASN A 235 10.65 -24.42 -9.08
CA ASN A 235 9.20 -24.18 -8.99
C ASN A 235 8.56 -24.70 -7.69
N SER A 236 7.50 -24.02 -7.26
CA SER A 236 6.77 -24.41 -6.07
C SER A 236 5.91 -25.61 -6.41
N PHE A 237 6.03 -26.65 -5.58
CA PHE A 237 5.11 -27.78 -5.62
C PHE A 237 3.80 -27.48 -4.88
N TYR A 238 3.79 -26.48 -4.00
CA TYR A 238 2.71 -26.24 -3.02
C TYR A 238 1.80 -25.07 -3.37
N ASN A 239 2.29 -24.09 -4.12
CA ASN A 239 1.57 -22.86 -4.43
C ASN A 239 1.61 -22.60 -5.95
N ILE A 240 0.63 -21.84 -6.44
CA ILE A 240 0.52 -21.45 -7.86
C ILE A 240 1.75 -20.65 -8.33
N LYS A 241 2.34 -19.86 -7.42
CA LYS A 241 3.59 -19.12 -7.62
C LYS A 241 4.55 -19.47 -6.49
N ASN A 242 5.84 -19.30 -6.73
CA ASN A 242 6.84 -19.39 -5.66
C ASN A 242 6.61 -18.27 -4.65
N MET A 243 6.11 -18.63 -3.46
CA MET A 243 5.89 -17.67 -2.38
C MET A 243 7.20 -17.50 -1.60
N VAL A 244 7.83 -16.35 -1.74
CA VAL A 244 9.17 -16.08 -1.19
C VAL A 244 9.09 -15.00 -0.12
N ARG A 245 9.68 -15.27 1.04
CA ARG A 245 9.90 -14.26 2.09
C ARG A 245 11.34 -13.81 2.11
N ILE A 246 11.55 -12.52 1.88
CA ILE A 246 12.85 -11.88 2.10
C ILE A 246 12.82 -11.31 3.51
N ILE A 247 13.55 -11.94 4.44
CA ILE A 247 13.67 -11.50 5.83
C ILE A 247 14.46 -10.20 6.01
N PRO A 248 15.62 -10.00 5.35
CA PRO A 248 16.42 -8.80 5.56
C PRO A 248 15.76 -7.57 4.93
N ASP A 249 16.02 -6.43 5.56
CA ASP A 249 15.65 -5.10 5.08
C ASP A 249 16.91 -4.23 4.98
N TYR A 250 17.92 -4.77 4.29
CA TYR A 250 19.20 -4.11 4.06
C TYR A 250 19.15 -3.33 2.73
N PRO A 251 19.70 -2.11 2.61
CA PRO A 251 19.49 -1.22 1.44
C PRO A 251 19.71 -1.86 0.06
N THR A 252 20.67 -2.77 -0.07
CA THR A 252 20.99 -3.50 -1.30
C THR A 252 20.45 -4.94 -1.33
N PHE A 253 19.88 -5.42 -0.22
CA PHE A 253 19.40 -6.79 -0.06
C PHE A 253 18.12 -6.80 0.79
N ALA A 254 17.05 -6.26 0.21
CA ALA A 254 15.72 -6.17 0.80
C ALA A 254 14.66 -6.59 -0.22
N LYS A 255 13.44 -6.84 0.25
CA LYS A 255 12.30 -7.21 -0.60
C LYS A 255 12.14 -6.30 -1.84
N ALA A 256 12.27 -4.98 -1.68
CA ALA A 256 12.13 -4.03 -2.78
C ALA A 256 13.16 -4.26 -3.90
N THR A 257 14.39 -4.66 -3.54
CA THR A 257 15.43 -5.01 -4.51
C THR A 257 15.03 -6.25 -5.30
N PHE A 258 14.56 -7.30 -4.62
CA PHE A 258 14.04 -8.51 -5.28
C PHE A 258 12.85 -8.20 -6.19
N GLU A 259 11.86 -7.41 -5.72
CA GLU A 259 10.74 -6.99 -6.56
C GLU A 259 11.18 -6.23 -7.82
N TYR A 260 12.21 -5.37 -7.71
CA TYR A 260 12.79 -4.68 -8.86
C TYR A 260 13.39 -5.67 -9.87
N TYR A 261 14.21 -6.63 -9.43
CA TYR A 261 14.83 -7.63 -10.31
C TYR A 261 13.79 -8.52 -10.97
N LYS A 262 12.81 -9.01 -10.20
CA LYS A 262 11.66 -9.74 -10.72
C LYS A 262 10.93 -8.97 -11.81
N TYR A 263 10.64 -7.68 -11.61
CA TYR A 263 9.96 -6.85 -12.61
C TYR A 263 10.84 -6.63 -13.86
N PHE A 264 12.10 -6.28 -13.66
CA PHE A 264 13.06 -6.02 -14.73
C PHE A 264 13.29 -7.24 -15.62
N ASN A 265 13.44 -8.42 -15.01
CA ASN A 265 13.66 -9.69 -15.69
C ASN A 265 12.37 -10.42 -16.11
N LYS A 266 11.19 -9.88 -15.77
CA LYS A 266 9.86 -10.46 -16.06
C LYS A 266 9.63 -11.85 -15.44
N TYR A 267 10.13 -12.05 -14.21
CA TYR A 267 9.93 -13.29 -13.45
C TYR A 267 8.52 -13.37 -12.85
N ASN A 268 7.55 -13.79 -13.65
CA ASN A 268 6.13 -13.76 -13.27
C ASN A 268 5.72 -14.84 -12.23
N ASN A 269 6.53 -15.90 -12.08
CA ASN A 269 6.22 -17.04 -11.21
C ASN A 269 6.79 -16.94 -9.78
N ILE A 270 7.15 -15.73 -9.34
CA ILE A 270 7.59 -15.44 -7.97
C ILE A 270 6.65 -14.41 -7.36
N HIS A 271 6.29 -14.58 -6.09
CA HIS A 271 5.58 -13.58 -5.31
C HIS A 271 6.31 -13.34 -3.98
N PHE A 272 6.59 -12.07 -3.67
CA PHE A 272 7.27 -11.69 -2.43
C PHE A 272 6.28 -11.24 -1.37
N SER A 273 6.05 -12.08 -0.36
CA SER A 273 5.13 -11.76 0.74
C SER A 273 5.80 -10.92 1.83
N TRP A 274 4.98 -10.20 2.61
CA TRP A 274 5.43 -9.49 3.81
C TRP A 274 5.58 -10.47 4.99
N HIS A 275 6.32 -10.09 6.03
CA HIS A 275 6.66 -10.97 7.16
C HIS A 275 5.47 -11.38 8.06
N THR A 276 4.25 -10.91 7.81
CA THR A 276 3.08 -11.25 8.63
C THR A 276 2.74 -12.75 8.52
N ASN A 277 2.39 -13.40 9.64
CA ASN A 277 1.95 -14.81 9.70
C ASN A 277 2.97 -15.82 9.16
N PHE A 278 4.24 -15.73 9.60
CA PHE A 278 5.25 -16.75 9.29
C PHE A 278 4.98 -18.03 10.10
N PRO A 279 5.02 -19.25 9.53
CA PRO A 279 5.48 -19.64 8.19
C PRO A 279 4.40 -19.81 7.11
N GLU A 280 3.16 -19.40 7.38
CA GLU A 280 2.02 -19.57 6.46
C GLU A 280 2.35 -19.05 5.05
N PHE A 281 1.95 -19.80 4.02
CA PHE A 281 2.05 -19.42 2.60
C PHE A 281 3.46 -18.98 2.16
N THR A 282 4.48 -19.75 2.57
CA THR A 282 5.90 -19.48 2.29
C THR A 282 6.63 -20.73 1.79
N ASP A 283 7.02 -20.73 0.53
CA ASP A 283 7.80 -21.83 -0.08
C ASP A 283 9.30 -21.63 0.13
N TYR A 284 9.76 -20.39 0.08
CA TYR A 284 11.17 -20.06 0.20
C TYR A 284 11.37 -18.91 1.17
N ILE A 285 12.48 -18.97 1.90
CA ILE A 285 12.90 -17.91 2.81
C ILE A 285 14.32 -17.52 2.45
N VAL A 286 14.54 -16.23 2.26
CA VAL A 286 15.86 -15.65 2.06
C VAL A 286 16.23 -14.88 3.32
N THR A 287 17.34 -15.27 3.94
CA THR A 287 17.96 -14.57 5.07
C THR A 287 19.42 -14.25 4.76
N LYS A 288 20.08 -13.45 5.59
CA LYS A 288 21.53 -13.23 5.55
C LYS A 288 22.11 -13.15 6.95
N THR A 289 23.38 -13.48 7.08
CA THR A 289 24.15 -13.24 8.32
C THR A 289 24.55 -11.76 8.45
N GLY A 290 24.93 -11.35 9.65
CA GLY A 290 25.46 -10.01 9.91
C GLY A 290 24.36 -8.94 9.92
N ASN A 291 24.60 -7.82 9.22
CA ASN A 291 23.66 -6.70 9.23
C ASN A 291 22.43 -6.98 8.33
N VAL A 292 21.27 -7.18 8.94
CA VAL A 292 19.99 -7.43 8.26
C VAL A 292 19.13 -6.20 8.03
N GLY A 293 19.64 -5.00 8.36
CA GLY A 293 18.91 -3.74 8.22
C GLY A 293 18.69 -2.99 9.54
N PRO A 294 17.93 -1.89 9.51
CA PRO A 294 17.77 -1.01 10.67
C PRO A 294 17.13 -1.70 11.88
N LEU A 295 17.58 -1.35 13.08
CA LEU A 295 17.17 -1.98 14.35
C LEU A 295 15.69 -1.76 14.71
N PHE A 296 15.11 -0.64 14.29
CA PHE A 296 13.69 -0.34 14.53
C PHE A 296 12.73 -1.26 13.76
N ARG A 297 13.24 -2.08 12.83
CA ARG A 297 12.50 -3.18 12.20
C ARG A 297 12.70 -4.46 13.00
N GLU A 298 12.26 -4.45 14.26
CA GLU A 298 12.47 -5.54 15.22
C GLU A 298 12.07 -6.92 14.68
N LYS A 299 10.98 -7.00 13.90
CA LYS A 299 10.53 -8.27 13.29
C LYS A 299 11.58 -8.95 12.42
N ALA A 300 12.34 -8.20 11.61
CA ALA A 300 13.38 -8.78 10.75
C ALA A 300 14.52 -9.36 11.59
N HIS A 301 14.95 -8.64 12.64
CA HIS A 301 15.98 -9.10 13.58
C HIS A 301 15.52 -10.31 14.39
N THR A 302 14.29 -10.30 14.91
CA THR A 302 13.70 -11.42 15.67
C THR A 302 13.56 -12.68 14.82
N LEU A 303 13.06 -12.54 13.58
CA LEU A 303 12.97 -13.67 12.65
C LEU A 303 14.35 -14.17 12.22
N THR A 304 15.31 -13.28 12.01
CA THR A 304 16.69 -13.68 11.69
C THR A 304 17.27 -14.53 12.83
N LYS A 305 17.16 -14.08 14.09
CA LYS A 305 17.62 -14.86 15.26
C LYS A 305 16.90 -16.20 15.38
N TYR A 306 15.58 -16.21 15.18
CA TYR A 306 14.79 -17.45 15.18
C TYR A 306 15.28 -18.45 14.12
N ILE A 307 15.72 -17.98 12.96
CA ILE A 307 16.23 -18.84 11.86
C ILE A 307 17.71 -19.20 12.05
N GLU A 308 18.52 -18.34 12.65
CA GLU A 308 19.94 -18.61 12.95
C GLU A 308 20.10 -19.75 13.96
N THR A 309 19.22 -19.81 14.96
CA THR A 309 19.08 -20.95 15.87
C THR A 309 17.72 -21.61 15.66
N PRO A 310 17.55 -22.36 14.55
CA PRO A 310 16.23 -22.80 14.12
C PRO A 310 15.68 -23.85 15.09
N PRO A 311 14.50 -23.63 15.69
CA PRO A 311 13.87 -24.64 16.52
C PRO A 311 13.38 -25.83 15.66
N PRO A 312 13.10 -26.99 16.28
CA PRO A 312 12.57 -28.16 15.58
C PRO A 312 11.36 -27.83 14.70
N GLU A 313 10.44 -27.00 15.20
CA GLU A 313 9.26 -26.53 14.46
C GLU A 313 9.59 -25.89 13.11
N PHE A 314 10.71 -25.15 13.03
CA PHE A 314 11.17 -24.56 11.78
C PHE A 314 11.81 -25.60 10.87
N THR A 315 12.76 -26.38 11.41
CA THR A 315 13.50 -27.40 10.64
C THR A 315 12.61 -28.54 10.14
N ASN A 316 11.46 -28.75 10.76
CA ASN A 316 10.45 -29.70 10.34
C ASN A 316 9.67 -29.27 9.10
N ILE A 317 9.71 -27.98 8.75
CA ILE A 317 8.96 -27.39 7.63
C ILE A 317 9.91 -26.85 6.55
N PHE A 318 11.10 -26.39 6.94
CA PHE A 318 12.08 -25.80 6.04
C PHE A 318 13.44 -26.45 6.20
N SER A 319 14.05 -26.79 5.07
CA SER A 319 15.43 -27.23 4.99
C SER A 319 16.29 -26.16 4.31
N LYS A 320 17.56 -26.08 4.72
CA LYS A 320 18.53 -25.20 4.10
C LYS A 320 18.82 -25.70 2.68
N PHE A 321 18.56 -24.86 1.69
CA PHE A 321 18.62 -25.27 0.28
C PHE A 321 19.92 -24.82 -0.40
N ARG A 322 20.27 -23.53 -0.31
CA ARG A 322 21.52 -22.98 -0.88
C ARG A 322 22.06 -21.80 -0.09
N GLU A 323 23.33 -21.51 -0.29
CA GLU A 323 24.01 -20.33 0.25
C GLU A 323 24.74 -19.54 -0.81
N PHE A 324 24.80 -18.23 -0.61
CA PHE A 324 25.44 -17.28 -1.51
C PHE A 324 26.32 -16.34 -0.71
N LYS A 325 27.60 -16.22 -1.11
CA LYS A 325 28.50 -15.22 -0.53
C LYS A 325 28.13 -13.83 -1.05
N LEU A 326 27.94 -12.89 -0.15
CA LEU A 326 27.56 -11.51 -0.46
C LEU A 326 28.78 -10.58 -0.46
N PRO A 327 28.71 -9.42 -1.15
CA PRO A 327 29.81 -8.46 -1.26
C PRO A 327 30.31 -7.89 0.08
N ASP A 328 29.46 -7.82 1.09
CA ASP A 328 29.79 -7.35 2.44
C ASP A 328 30.44 -8.42 3.33
N GLY A 329 30.78 -9.58 2.78
CA GLY A 329 31.35 -10.72 3.49
C GLY A 329 30.31 -11.58 4.23
N SER A 330 29.05 -11.15 4.28
CA SER A 330 27.96 -11.96 4.82
C SER A 330 27.59 -13.11 3.89
N THR A 331 26.77 -14.03 4.39
CA THR A 331 26.25 -15.16 3.60
C THR A 331 24.73 -15.06 3.57
N ALA A 332 24.15 -15.01 2.37
CA ALA A 332 22.72 -15.19 2.19
C ALA A 332 22.40 -16.69 2.18
N THR A 333 21.35 -17.06 2.89
CA THR A 333 20.87 -18.44 2.98
C THR A 333 19.46 -18.50 2.42
N LEU A 334 19.25 -19.38 1.45
CA LEU A 334 17.97 -19.73 0.88
C LEU A 334 17.49 -21.02 1.54
N TYR A 335 16.36 -20.96 2.24
CA TYR A 335 15.63 -22.10 2.74
C TYR A 335 14.50 -22.46 1.78
N LYS A 336 14.24 -23.76 1.62
CA LYS A 336 13.14 -24.31 0.82
C LYS A 336 12.22 -25.07 1.76
N ARG A 337 10.92 -24.97 1.51
CA ARG A 337 9.92 -25.77 2.19
C ARG A 337 10.13 -27.24 1.86
N ASP A 338 10.27 -28.04 2.91
CA ASP A 338 10.53 -29.47 2.87
C ASP A 338 9.97 -30.07 4.17
N ILE A 339 8.68 -30.40 4.15
CA ILE A 339 7.97 -30.83 5.36
C ILE A 339 8.33 -32.27 5.66
N ILE A 340 8.93 -32.50 6.83
CA ILE A 340 9.26 -33.85 7.30
C ILE A 340 7.96 -34.58 7.64
N PRO A 341 7.76 -35.82 7.15
CA PRO A 341 6.56 -36.59 7.48
C PRO A 341 6.53 -36.92 8.97
N LEU A 342 5.35 -36.85 9.56
CA LEU A 342 5.16 -37.15 10.96
C LEU A 342 5.35 -38.65 11.22
N SER A 343 6.36 -38.99 12.01
CA SER A 343 6.56 -40.36 12.49
C SER A 343 5.52 -40.72 13.57
N GLU A 344 5.26 -42.02 13.72
CA GLU A 344 4.47 -42.61 14.83
C GLU A 344 2.95 -42.38 14.77
N VAL A 345 2.41 -41.92 13.65
CA VAL A 345 0.96 -41.76 13.45
C VAL A 345 0.59 -42.31 12.08
N ILE A 346 -0.61 -42.87 11.93
CA ILE A 346 -1.13 -43.30 10.62
C ILE A 346 -1.99 -42.18 9.99
N ALA A 347 -2.03 -42.13 8.66
CA ALA A 347 -2.74 -41.10 7.91
C ALA A 347 -4.22 -40.92 8.33
N LYS A 348 -4.88 -42.03 8.68
CA LYS A 348 -6.28 -42.03 9.16
C LYS A 348 -6.47 -41.23 10.46
N ASP A 349 -5.52 -41.31 11.39
CA ASP A 349 -5.61 -40.60 12.66
C ASP A 349 -5.46 -39.09 12.45
N ILE A 350 -4.57 -38.68 11.53
CA ILE A 350 -4.41 -37.29 11.13
C ILE A 350 -5.72 -36.73 10.55
N ILE A 351 -6.41 -37.49 9.69
CA ILE A 351 -7.69 -37.07 9.11
C ILE A 351 -8.73 -36.84 10.22
N ASN A 352 -8.81 -37.74 11.20
CA ASN A 352 -9.73 -37.58 12.33
C ASN A 352 -9.38 -36.36 13.19
N MET A 353 -8.09 -36.17 13.50
CA MET A 353 -7.62 -34.99 14.23
C MET A 353 -7.97 -33.68 13.52
N ILE A 354 -7.82 -33.61 12.19
CA ILE A 354 -8.19 -32.43 11.42
C ILE A 354 -9.70 -32.20 11.49
N LYS A 355 -10.52 -33.24 11.34
CA LYS A 355 -11.99 -33.11 11.43
C LYS A 355 -12.43 -32.53 12.76
N GLU A 356 -12.00 -33.13 13.88
CA GLU A 356 -12.35 -32.67 15.23
C GLU A 356 -11.95 -31.20 15.48
N ARG A 357 -10.75 -30.83 15.01
CA ARG A 357 -10.24 -29.47 15.16
C ARG A 357 -10.96 -28.47 14.25
N LEU A 358 -11.29 -28.85 13.02
CA LEU A 358 -12.09 -28.01 12.12
C LEU A 358 -13.48 -27.80 12.67
N GLU A 359 -14.14 -28.83 13.23
CA GLU A 359 -15.44 -28.67 13.90
C GLU A 359 -15.36 -27.61 15.01
N THR A 360 -14.32 -27.68 15.85
CA THR A 360 -14.11 -26.70 16.92
C THR A 360 -13.91 -25.28 16.39
N ILE A 361 -13.13 -25.11 15.31
CA ILE A 361 -12.88 -23.79 14.70
C ILE A 361 -14.14 -23.26 14.02
N LEU A 362 -14.91 -24.12 13.35
CA LEU A 362 -16.13 -23.72 12.66
C LEU A 362 -17.18 -23.17 13.62
N LEU A 363 -17.22 -23.58 14.89
CA LEU A 363 -18.10 -22.97 15.91
C LEU A 363 -17.85 -21.47 16.11
N GLN A 364 -16.66 -20.97 15.75
CA GLN A 364 -16.34 -19.53 15.80
C GLN A 364 -16.93 -18.76 14.63
N PHE A 365 -17.24 -19.45 13.52
CA PHE A 365 -17.69 -18.83 12.27
C PHE A 365 -19.11 -19.23 11.85
N VAL A 366 -19.64 -20.29 12.44
CA VAL A 366 -20.89 -20.94 12.05
C VAL A 366 -21.75 -21.15 13.30
N LYS A 367 -22.98 -20.63 13.28
CA LYS A 367 -24.01 -20.86 14.30
C LYS A 367 -25.30 -21.36 13.63
N ASN A 368 -26.20 -21.96 14.41
CA ASN A 368 -27.55 -22.35 13.98
C ASN A 368 -27.55 -23.06 12.62
N HIS A 369 -26.81 -24.15 12.52
CA HIS A 369 -26.60 -24.86 11.27
C HIS A 369 -27.44 -26.13 11.16
N ASP A 370 -27.91 -26.41 9.96
CA ASP A 370 -28.57 -27.66 9.58
C ASP A 370 -27.57 -28.53 8.81
N VAL A 371 -27.23 -29.69 9.37
CA VAL A 371 -26.35 -30.70 8.75
C VAL A 371 -24.99 -30.13 8.34
N LEU A 372 -24.11 -29.89 9.32
CA LEU A 372 -22.72 -29.50 9.06
C LEU A 372 -21.86 -30.75 8.87
N GLU A 373 -21.24 -30.90 7.71
CA GLU A 373 -20.40 -32.05 7.36
C GLU A 373 -19.03 -31.61 6.85
N ILE A 374 -17.98 -32.34 7.25
CA ILE A 374 -16.60 -32.12 6.80
C ILE A 374 -16.10 -33.38 6.10
N GLN A 375 -15.83 -33.23 4.80
CA GLN A 375 -15.25 -34.28 3.96
C GLN A 375 -13.78 -33.96 3.71
N ILE A 376 -12.90 -34.96 3.84
CA ILE A 376 -11.46 -34.81 3.62
C ILE A 376 -11.03 -35.91 2.65
N ALA A 377 -10.48 -35.51 1.51
CA ALA A 377 -9.87 -36.39 0.53
C ALA A 377 -8.33 -36.32 0.68
N PRO A 378 -7.69 -37.38 1.20
CA PRO A 378 -6.25 -37.40 1.36
C PRO A 378 -5.50 -37.65 0.04
N TYR A 379 -4.20 -37.36 0.06
CA TYR A 379 -3.27 -37.94 -0.91
C TYR A 379 -2.90 -39.38 -0.50
N GLU A 380 -1.80 -39.92 -1.03
CA GLU A 380 -1.20 -41.15 -0.50
C GLU A 380 -0.70 -40.94 0.94
N ASP A 381 -0.45 -42.03 1.66
CA ASP A 381 -0.14 -41.98 3.09
C ASP A 381 1.10 -41.12 3.38
N GLU A 382 2.16 -41.19 2.58
CA GLU A 382 3.37 -40.37 2.79
C GLU A 382 3.05 -38.87 2.72
N GLU A 383 2.33 -38.43 1.68
CA GLU A 383 1.97 -37.02 1.51
C GLU A 383 0.98 -36.56 2.59
N THR A 384 0.08 -37.43 3.01
CA THR A 384 -0.86 -37.16 4.11
C THR A 384 -0.13 -36.98 5.44
N LEU A 385 0.93 -37.77 5.68
CA LEU A 385 1.82 -37.63 6.83
C LEU A 385 2.74 -36.42 6.75
N ARG A 386 2.90 -35.79 5.58
CA ARG A 386 3.47 -34.44 5.41
C ARG A 386 2.41 -33.34 5.55
N GLY A 387 1.17 -33.71 5.86
CA GLY A 387 0.05 -32.78 6.07
C GLY A 387 -0.65 -32.31 4.82
N ARG A 388 -0.48 -33.00 3.68
CA ARG A 388 -1.12 -32.62 2.41
C ARG A 388 -2.42 -33.38 2.17
N PHE A 389 -3.42 -32.66 1.66
CA PHE A 389 -4.73 -33.20 1.31
C PHE A 389 -5.14 -32.70 -0.07
N LYS A 390 -5.74 -33.58 -0.87
CA LYS A 390 -6.28 -33.22 -2.19
C LYS A 390 -7.40 -32.21 -2.06
N GLU A 391 -8.31 -32.46 -1.11
CA GLU A 391 -9.49 -31.65 -0.92
C GLU A 391 -10.00 -31.71 0.52
N ILE A 392 -10.45 -30.57 1.04
CA ILE A 392 -11.28 -30.50 2.24
C ILE A 392 -12.57 -29.77 1.85
N THR A 393 -13.72 -30.39 2.07
CA THR A 393 -15.03 -29.82 1.75
C THR A 393 -15.85 -29.65 3.02
N ILE A 394 -16.39 -28.44 3.21
CA ILE A 394 -17.30 -28.10 4.29
C ILE A 394 -18.68 -27.88 3.68
N LEU A 395 -19.66 -28.65 4.14
CA LEU A 395 -21.02 -28.66 3.62
C LEU A 395 -21.99 -28.28 4.74
N ALA A 396 -22.96 -27.42 4.43
CA ALA A 396 -24.11 -27.19 5.29
C ALA A 396 -25.35 -26.86 4.48
N LYS A 397 -26.52 -27.43 4.83
CA LYS A 397 -27.77 -27.09 4.13
C LYS A 397 -28.20 -25.66 4.41
N LYS A 398 -27.98 -25.21 5.64
CA LYS A 398 -28.28 -23.87 6.11
C LYS A 398 -27.40 -23.56 7.29
N ALA A 399 -26.83 -22.38 7.37
CA ALA A 399 -26.15 -21.94 8.57
C ALA A 399 -26.09 -20.41 8.67
N MET A 400 -25.96 -19.91 9.89
CA MET A 400 -25.61 -18.52 10.13
C MET A 400 -24.07 -18.39 10.09
N ILE A 401 -23.56 -17.68 9.09
CA ILE A 401 -22.12 -17.47 8.86
C ILE A 401 -21.72 -16.06 9.29
N GLY A 402 -20.68 -15.94 10.10
CA GLY A 402 -20.19 -14.67 10.62
C GLY A 402 -18.82 -14.80 11.29
N ASP A 403 -18.28 -13.71 11.84
CA ASP A 403 -17.06 -13.74 12.67
C ASP A 403 -17.43 -13.55 14.14
N TYR A 404 -18.01 -14.59 14.75
CA TYR A 404 -18.56 -14.52 16.11
C TYR A 404 -17.51 -14.40 17.20
N LYS A 405 -16.23 -14.57 16.85
CA LYS A 405 -15.11 -14.33 17.76
C LYS A 405 -14.90 -12.84 17.99
N HIS A 406 -15.00 -12.02 16.94
CA HIS A 406 -14.72 -10.59 17.01
C HIS A 406 -15.98 -9.72 17.06
N LYS A 407 -17.08 -10.16 16.44
CA LYS A 407 -18.35 -9.44 16.43
C LYS A 407 -19.51 -10.40 16.28
N ASP A 408 -20.57 -10.23 17.07
CA ASP A 408 -21.80 -11.01 16.87
C ASP A 408 -22.61 -10.49 15.64
N ALA A 409 -22.02 -10.65 14.47
CA ALA A 409 -22.54 -10.26 13.17
C ALA A 409 -22.44 -11.47 12.24
N GLY A 410 -23.57 -11.88 11.65
CA GLY A 410 -23.61 -13.00 10.73
C GLY A 410 -24.89 -12.99 9.90
N MET A 411 -24.82 -13.68 8.77
CA MET A 411 -25.89 -13.77 7.78
C MET A 411 -26.25 -15.25 7.57
N ILE A 412 -27.53 -15.53 7.38
CA ILE A 412 -27.97 -16.88 7.01
C ILE A 412 -27.57 -17.13 5.56
N VAL A 413 -26.91 -18.26 5.32
CA VAL A 413 -26.54 -18.76 4.00
C VAL A 413 -27.06 -20.19 3.88
N ASN A 414 -27.56 -20.55 2.69
CA ASN A 414 -28.17 -21.84 2.40
C ASN A 414 -27.34 -22.57 1.33
N ASP A 415 -27.45 -23.90 1.27
CA ASP A 415 -26.72 -24.78 0.35
C ASP A 415 -25.22 -24.46 0.30
N ILE A 416 -24.61 -24.33 1.48
CA ILE A 416 -23.23 -23.93 1.68
C ILE A 416 -22.31 -25.08 1.27
N LYS A 417 -21.37 -24.78 0.39
CA LYS A 417 -20.24 -25.65 0.05
C LYS A 417 -18.97 -24.81 -0.04
N PHE A 418 -18.02 -25.07 0.85
CA PHE A 418 -16.68 -24.51 0.77
C PHE A 418 -15.69 -25.62 0.46
N THR A 419 -15.03 -25.54 -0.69
CA THR A 419 -14.06 -26.54 -1.12
C THR A 419 -12.67 -25.94 -1.11
N PHE A 420 -11.77 -26.54 -0.34
CA PHE A 420 -10.36 -26.18 -0.24
C PHE A 420 -9.54 -27.23 -0.99
N GLN A 421 -8.85 -26.84 -2.07
CA GLN A 421 -8.09 -27.77 -2.91
C GLN A 421 -6.59 -27.62 -2.72
N ASP A 422 -5.90 -28.77 -2.70
CA ASP A 422 -4.46 -28.89 -2.53
C ASP A 422 -3.98 -28.09 -1.30
N ILE A 423 -4.46 -28.54 -0.14
CA ILE A 423 -4.23 -27.89 1.16
C ILE A 423 -3.13 -28.62 1.92
N THR A 424 -2.23 -27.85 2.53
CA THR A 424 -1.20 -28.34 3.44
C THR A 424 -1.43 -27.78 4.83
N VAL A 425 -1.58 -28.66 5.81
CA VAL A 425 -1.78 -28.32 7.23
C VAL A 425 -0.50 -28.62 8.00
N ASN A 426 -0.14 -27.74 8.94
CA ASN A 426 0.98 -27.97 9.84
C ASN A 426 0.64 -29.06 10.87
N LEU A 427 1.10 -30.29 10.63
CA LEU A 427 0.82 -31.41 11.52
C LEU A 427 1.49 -31.28 12.90
N TYR A 428 2.61 -30.57 12.99
CA TYR A 428 3.28 -30.31 14.27
C TYR A 428 2.45 -29.39 15.16
N LYS A 429 1.82 -28.36 14.57
CA LYS A 429 0.85 -27.52 15.29
C LYS A 429 -0.47 -28.23 15.55
N LEU A 430 -0.87 -29.14 14.66
CA LEU A 430 -2.06 -29.98 14.88
C LEU A 430 -1.91 -30.86 16.13
N LYS A 431 -0.72 -31.42 16.39
CA LYS A 431 -0.41 -32.16 17.63
C LYS A 431 -0.55 -31.29 18.88
N GLU A 432 -0.26 -29.99 18.79
CA GLU A 432 -0.50 -29.00 19.86
C GLU A 432 -1.98 -28.56 19.95
N GLY A 433 -2.87 -29.10 19.11
CA GLY A 433 -4.29 -28.77 19.08
C GLY A 433 -4.63 -27.52 18.27
N LYS A 434 -3.72 -27.03 17.42
CA LYS A 434 -3.93 -25.85 16.55
C LYS A 434 -3.93 -26.25 15.09
N ILE A 435 -4.91 -25.79 14.32
CA ILE A 435 -4.84 -25.87 12.85
C ILE A 435 -4.14 -24.62 12.34
N GLU A 436 -3.04 -24.83 11.63
CA GLU A 436 -2.32 -23.81 10.88
C GLU A 436 -2.20 -24.27 9.43
N VAL A 437 -2.64 -23.44 8.48
CA VAL A 437 -2.61 -23.76 7.04
C VAL A 437 -1.30 -23.23 6.46
N ILE A 438 -0.46 -24.13 5.95
CA ILE A 438 0.86 -23.83 5.39
C ILE A 438 0.75 -23.41 3.92
N SER A 439 -0.14 -24.03 3.15
CA SER A 439 -0.47 -23.65 1.78
C SER A 439 -1.87 -24.10 1.41
N LEU A 440 -2.42 -23.42 0.41
CA LEU A 440 -3.74 -23.70 -0.14
C LEU A 440 -3.74 -23.18 -1.57
N LYS A 441 -4.07 -24.03 -2.53
CA LYS A 441 -4.04 -23.65 -3.93
C LYS A 441 -5.30 -22.89 -4.33
N GLU A 442 -6.47 -23.48 -4.09
CA GLU A 442 -7.75 -22.91 -4.49
C GLU A 442 -8.81 -23.02 -3.38
N VAL A 443 -9.68 -22.00 -3.34
CA VAL A 443 -10.89 -21.99 -2.52
C VAL A 443 -12.08 -21.75 -3.43
N ILE A 444 -13.04 -22.67 -3.38
CA ILE A 444 -14.25 -22.63 -4.19
C ILE A 444 -15.45 -22.51 -3.25
N PRO A 445 -15.92 -21.28 -2.97
CA PRO A 445 -17.11 -21.06 -2.17
C PRO A 445 -18.38 -21.13 -3.03
N SER A 446 -19.42 -21.78 -2.53
CA SER A 446 -20.74 -21.85 -3.13
C SER A 446 -21.80 -21.70 -2.05
N GLY A 447 -22.91 -21.05 -2.40
CA GLY A 447 -24.03 -20.87 -1.48
C GLY A 447 -25.13 -19.99 -2.06
N LYS A 448 -26.26 -19.97 -1.34
CA LYS A 448 -27.45 -19.17 -1.66
C LYS A 448 -27.77 -18.21 -0.52
N ILE A 449 -28.02 -16.96 -0.87
CA ILE A 449 -28.45 -15.90 0.03
C ILE A 449 -29.83 -15.44 -0.43
N TYR A 450 -30.85 -15.60 0.40
CA TYR A 450 -32.20 -15.10 0.08
C TYR A 450 -32.28 -13.60 0.35
N ALA A 451 -33.14 -12.90 -0.40
CA ALA A 451 -33.35 -11.45 -0.24
C ALA A 451 -33.73 -11.08 1.21
N GLU A 452 -34.56 -11.91 1.85
CA GLU A 452 -34.99 -11.76 3.23
C GLU A 452 -33.85 -11.89 4.24
N ASP A 453 -32.92 -12.83 4.01
CA ASP A 453 -31.75 -13.02 4.88
C ASP A 453 -30.76 -11.85 4.75
N LEU A 454 -30.58 -11.35 3.52
CA LEU A 454 -29.77 -10.16 3.26
C LEU A 454 -30.39 -8.90 3.89
N ARG A 455 -31.71 -8.74 3.81
CA ARG A 455 -32.46 -7.65 4.46
C ARG A 455 -32.24 -7.65 5.96
N LYS A 456 -32.44 -8.80 6.63
CA LYS A 456 -32.21 -8.96 8.08
C LYS A 456 -30.78 -8.66 8.48
N PHE A 457 -29.80 -9.10 7.69
CA PHE A 457 -28.41 -8.79 7.92
C PHE A 457 -28.15 -7.27 7.86
N LEU A 458 -28.65 -6.60 6.82
CA LEU A 458 -28.46 -5.15 6.65
C LEU A 458 -29.19 -4.34 7.71
N GLU A 459 -30.39 -4.75 8.14
CA GLU A 459 -31.12 -4.09 9.24
C GLU A 459 -30.33 -4.12 10.56
N LYS A 460 -29.59 -5.20 10.81
CA LYS A 460 -28.73 -5.34 11.99
C LYS A 460 -27.41 -4.56 11.86
N GLU A 461 -26.78 -4.61 10.68
CA GLU A 461 -25.40 -4.16 10.50
C GLU A 461 -25.24 -2.74 9.93
N ALA A 462 -26.19 -2.28 9.11
CA ALA A 462 -26.10 -0.99 8.44
C ALA A 462 -26.55 0.16 9.34
N LYS A 463 -25.64 0.63 10.20
CA LYS A 463 -25.88 1.77 11.08
C LYS A 463 -26.33 3.00 10.30
N GLY A 464 -27.44 3.60 10.73
CA GLY A 464 -27.98 4.80 10.11
C GLY A 464 -28.86 4.55 8.87
N ILE A 465 -29.13 3.29 8.53
CA ILE A 465 -30.08 2.92 7.48
C ILE A 465 -31.33 2.32 8.13
N LYS A 466 -32.51 2.75 7.70
CA LYS A 466 -33.82 2.25 8.19
C LYS A 466 -34.75 1.94 7.02
N ASN A 467 -35.83 1.22 7.29
CA ASN A 467 -36.86 0.85 6.30
C ASN A 467 -36.25 0.21 5.05
N ILE A 468 -35.35 -0.77 5.28
CA ILE A 468 -34.62 -1.44 4.22
C ILE A 468 -35.57 -2.42 3.54
N ASP A 469 -35.74 -2.23 2.24
CA ASP A 469 -36.48 -3.13 1.38
C ASP A 469 -35.57 -3.60 0.25
N ILE A 470 -35.59 -4.91 0.00
CA ILE A 470 -34.68 -5.59 -0.93
C ILE A 470 -35.46 -6.57 -1.76
N HIS A 471 -35.35 -6.40 -3.08
CA HIS A 471 -35.95 -7.30 -4.04
C HIS A 471 -34.93 -7.75 -5.07
N PHE A 472 -34.97 -9.03 -5.39
CA PHE A 472 -34.16 -9.63 -6.43
C PHE A 472 -35.01 -9.76 -7.69
N ASN A 473 -34.49 -9.24 -8.80
CA ASN A 473 -35.16 -9.29 -10.09
C ASN A 473 -34.12 -9.58 -11.18
N LYS A 474 -34.09 -10.84 -11.65
CA LYS A 474 -33.30 -11.32 -12.80
C LYS A 474 -31.97 -10.56 -13.00
N ASN A 475 -30.96 -10.90 -12.20
CA ASN A 475 -29.62 -10.28 -12.18
C ASN A 475 -29.51 -8.86 -11.61
N ILE A 476 -30.58 -8.26 -11.08
CA ILE A 476 -30.56 -6.94 -10.43
C ILE A 476 -31.06 -7.06 -8.99
N ILE A 477 -30.33 -6.43 -8.08
CA ILE A 477 -30.76 -6.16 -6.71
C ILE A 477 -31.33 -4.75 -6.66
N HIS A 478 -32.59 -4.66 -6.29
CA HIS A 478 -33.27 -3.42 -5.96
C HIS A 478 -33.19 -3.23 -4.45
N LEU A 479 -32.61 -2.11 -4.03
CA LEU A 479 -32.53 -1.72 -2.63
C LEU A 479 -33.18 -0.35 -2.46
N SER A 480 -34.14 -0.25 -1.55
CA SER A 480 -34.68 1.02 -1.07
C SER A 480 -34.51 1.13 0.44
N ALA A 481 -34.09 2.29 0.91
CA ALA A 481 -33.89 2.52 2.33
C ALA A 481 -33.88 4.01 2.69
N ASP A 482 -34.02 4.32 3.97
CA ASP A 482 -33.91 5.67 4.53
C ASP A 482 -32.57 5.87 5.23
N LEU A 483 -31.80 6.88 4.80
CA LEU A 483 -30.53 7.30 5.38
C LEU A 483 -30.77 8.35 6.48
N ASN A 484 -30.51 7.98 7.73
CA ASN A 484 -30.52 8.84 8.92
C ASN A 484 -31.77 9.76 9.06
N ARG A 485 -32.93 9.35 8.53
CA ARG A 485 -34.19 10.13 8.44
C ARG A 485 -34.17 11.35 7.50
N TYR A 486 -33.05 11.64 6.83
CA TYR A 486 -32.90 12.84 6.00
C TYR A 486 -33.03 12.57 4.51
N ALA A 487 -32.73 11.35 4.05
CA ALA A 487 -32.74 11.04 2.63
C ALA A 487 -33.31 9.64 2.35
N ASN A 488 -34.16 9.55 1.33
CA ASN A 488 -34.51 8.29 0.71
C ASN A 488 -33.40 7.88 -0.27
N LEU A 489 -33.03 6.61 -0.22
CA LEU A 489 -32.06 5.96 -1.11
C LEU A 489 -32.81 4.92 -1.93
N GLN A 490 -32.66 4.96 -3.25
CA GLN A 490 -33.05 3.88 -4.13
C GLN A 490 -31.86 3.52 -5.00
N MET A 491 -31.45 2.25 -4.96
CA MET A 491 -30.29 1.76 -5.68
C MET A 491 -30.67 0.50 -6.45
N LYS A 492 -30.26 0.46 -7.71
CA LYS A 492 -30.29 -0.73 -8.56
C LYS A 492 -28.86 -1.11 -8.86
N PHE A 493 -28.47 -2.31 -8.49
CA PHE A 493 -27.11 -2.78 -8.69
C PHE A 493 -27.08 -4.27 -8.97
N ARG A 494 -25.98 -4.72 -9.55
CA ARG A 494 -25.72 -6.13 -9.83
C ARG A 494 -24.35 -6.54 -9.30
N PRO A 495 -24.25 -7.69 -8.62
CA PRO A 495 -22.96 -8.30 -8.35
C PRO A 495 -22.35 -8.74 -9.67
N ILE A 496 -21.04 -8.56 -9.80
CA ILE A 496 -20.26 -9.03 -10.94
C ILE A 496 -19.09 -9.84 -10.43
N VAL A 497 -18.70 -10.87 -11.17
CA VAL A 497 -17.39 -11.50 -10.99
C VAL A 497 -16.40 -10.72 -11.83
N THR A 498 -15.37 -10.17 -11.20
CA THR A 498 -14.33 -9.43 -11.91
C THR A 498 -13.37 -10.41 -12.60
N PRO A 499 -12.56 -9.96 -13.59
CA PRO A 499 -11.57 -10.83 -14.24
C PRO A 499 -10.57 -11.49 -13.26
N GLU A 500 -10.39 -10.89 -12.09
CA GLU A 500 -9.57 -11.38 -10.99
C GLU A 500 -10.36 -12.28 -10.02
N ASN A 501 -11.39 -13.00 -10.48
CA ASN A 501 -12.25 -13.88 -9.66
C ASN A 501 -12.65 -13.26 -8.32
N ASN A 502 -13.16 -12.04 -8.37
CA ASN A 502 -13.56 -11.27 -7.19
C ASN A 502 -15.01 -10.85 -7.28
N ILE A 503 -15.60 -10.50 -6.14
CA ILE A 503 -16.96 -9.95 -6.08
C ILE A 503 -16.87 -8.44 -6.23
N GLY A 504 -17.38 -7.91 -7.35
CA GLY A 504 -17.58 -6.50 -7.58
C GLY A 504 -19.06 -6.13 -7.56
N ILE A 505 -19.35 -4.83 -7.49
CA ILE A 505 -20.71 -4.29 -7.55
C ILE A 505 -20.76 -3.28 -8.70
N LYS A 506 -21.70 -3.48 -9.63
CA LYS A 506 -22.01 -2.51 -10.68
C LYS A 506 -23.36 -1.86 -10.40
N VAL A 507 -23.36 -0.54 -10.28
CA VAL A 507 -24.56 0.27 -10.03
C VAL A 507 -25.17 0.67 -11.37
N ASP A 508 -26.43 0.31 -11.56
CA ASP A 508 -27.21 0.62 -12.77
C ASP A 508 -28.05 1.89 -12.59
N GLY A 509 -28.45 2.20 -11.37
CA GLY A 509 -29.18 3.42 -11.04
C GLY A 509 -29.10 3.75 -9.56
N LEU A 510 -29.00 5.05 -9.27
CA LEU A 510 -28.98 5.56 -7.92
C LEU A 510 -29.85 6.81 -7.86
N THR A 511 -30.78 6.85 -6.91
CA THR A 511 -31.57 8.04 -6.59
C THR A 511 -31.40 8.31 -5.10
N MET A 512 -31.05 9.54 -4.76
CA MET A 512 -30.93 10.00 -3.37
C MET A 512 -31.64 11.34 -3.26
N LEU A 513 -32.48 11.54 -2.23
CA LEU A 513 -33.30 12.75 -2.09
C LEU A 513 -34.19 13.03 -3.33
N SER A 514 -34.68 11.97 -3.97
CA SER A 514 -35.41 12.03 -5.25
C SER A 514 -34.61 12.62 -6.43
N LEU A 515 -33.31 12.84 -6.27
CA LEU A 515 -32.43 13.29 -7.34
C LEU A 515 -31.67 12.08 -7.93
N PRO A 516 -31.72 11.88 -9.26
CA PRO A 516 -30.93 10.84 -9.90
C PRO A 516 -29.44 11.20 -9.81
N ILE A 517 -28.65 10.32 -9.20
CA ILE A 517 -27.20 10.44 -9.18
C ILE A 517 -26.65 9.64 -10.38
N PRO A 518 -25.81 10.25 -11.23
CA PRO A 518 -25.19 9.53 -12.34
C PRO A 518 -24.42 8.30 -11.84
N SER A 519 -24.83 7.11 -12.31
CA SER A 519 -24.28 5.83 -11.86
C SER A 519 -22.77 5.70 -12.12
N PHE A 520 -22.23 6.39 -13.12
CA PHE A 520 -20.79 6.39 -13.41
C PHE A 520 -19.94 6.91 -12.23
N ILE A 521 -20.47 7.86 -11.44
CA ILE A 521 -19.76 8.42 -10.28
C ILE A 521 -19.56 7.33 -9.23
N LEU A 522 -20.63 6.60 -8.90
CA LEU A 522 -20.57 5.54 -7.90
C LEU A 522 -19.79 4.32 -8.42
N ASN A 523 -19.94 3.96 -9.69
CA ASN A 523 -19.13 2.90 -10.30
C ASN A 523 -17.64 3.23 -10.26
N MET A 524 -17.25 4.50 -10.41
CA MET A 524 -15.84 4.92 -10.29
C MET A 524 -15.32 4.82 -8.85
N LEU A 525 -16.17 5.15 -7.86
CA LEU A 525 -15.84 4.98 -6.44
C LEU A 525 -15.73 3.50 -6.04
N LEU A 526 -16.59 2.64 -6.61
CA LEU A 526 -16.65 1.21 -6.33
C LEU A 526 -15.67 0.37 -7.15
N ASN A 527 -15.03 0.95 -8.17
CA ASN A 527 -14.13 0.23 -9.09
C ASN A 527 -12.92 -0.44 -8.39
N ASN A 528 -12.60 -0.02 -7.16
CA ASN A 528 -11.51 -0.58 -6.35
C ASN A 528 -12.00 -1.22 -5.04
N VAL A 529 -13.32 -1.37 -4.86
CA VAL A 529 -13.90 -2.03 -3.69
C VAL A 529 -13.99 -3.52 -4.00
N TYR A 530 -12.86 -4.18 -3.77
CA TYR A 530 -12.66 -5.60 -3.96
C TYR A 530 -12.86 -6.34 -2.63
N VAL A 531 -13.69 -7.38 -2.62
CA VAL A 531 -13.88 -8.23 -1.44
C VAL A 531 -12.61 -9.05 -1.16
N PHE A 532 -12.03 -9.63 -2.22
CA PHE A 532 -10.80 -10.42 -2.16
C PHE A 532 -9.66 -9.69 -2.88
N LYS A 533 -8.69 -9.12 -2.17
CA LYS A 533 -7.51 -8.56 -2.87
C LYS A 533 -6.60 -9.72 -3.31
N GLN A 534 -6.77 -10.21 -4.55
CA GLN A 534 -6.01 -11.38 -5.03
C GLN A 534 -4.50 -11.17 -4.97
N ASP A 535 -4.02 -9.94 -5.18
CA ASP A 535 -2.59 -9.59 -5.11
C ASP A 535 -1.94 -9.88 -3.75
N ILE A 536 -2.74 -9.97 -2.67
CA ILE A 536 -2.29 -10.31 -1.32
C ILE A 536 -2.90 -11.62 -0.80
N THR A 537 -3.86 -12.21 -1.51
CA THR A 537 -4.50 -13.45 -1.09
C THR A 537 -3.60 -14.60 -1.55
N PRO A 538 -3.11 -15.43 -0.63
CA PRO A 538 -2.08 -16.41 -0.97
C PRO A 538 -2.62 -17.66 -1.69
N CYS A 539 -3.93 -17.74 -1.85
CA CYS A 539 -4.65 -18.78 -2.59
C CYS A 539 -5.57 -18.15 -3.62
N ARG A 540 -5.91 -18.91 -4.67
CA ARG A 540 -6.87 -18.46 -5.69
C ARG A 540 -8.29 -18.72 -5.20
N VAL A 541 -9.06 -17.66 -5.00
CA VAL A 541 -10.51 -17.78 -4.81
C VAL A 541 -11.14 -17.97 -6.20
N VAL A 542 -11.85 -19.06 -6.40
CA VAL A 542 -12.53 -19.38 -7.66
C VAL A 542 -14.01 -19.10 -7.48
N LEU A 543 -14.46 -18.01 -8.12
CA LEU A 543 -15.87 -17.62 -8.20
C LEU A 543 -16.28 -17.81 -9.66
N ASN A 544 -17.08 -18.83 -9.98
CA ASN A 544 -17.42 -19.12 -11.36
C ASN A 544 -18.39 -18.07 -11.90
N ASN A 545 -19.47 -17.83 -11.16
CA ASN A 545 -20.41 -16.76 -11.45
C ASN A 545 -21.24 -16.41 -10.20
N ILE A 546 -21.90 -15.27 -10.28
CA ILE A 546 -22.95 -14.89 -9.32
C ILE A 546 -24.21 -14.67 -10.13
N THR A 547 -25.26 -15.41 -9.80
CA THR A 547 -26.56 -15.32 -10.48
C THR A 547 -27.63 -14.88 -9.48
N ILE A 548 -28.50 -13.97 -9.90
CA ILE A 548 -29.66 -13.58 -9.08
C ILE A 548 -30.91 -14.14 -9.73
N GLU A 549 -31.54 -15.05 -9.03
CA GLU A 549 -32.87 -15.56 -9.32
C GLU A 549 -33.91 -14.73 -8.55
N ASN A 550 -35.21 -14.99 -8.76
CA ASN A 550 -36.27 -14.14 -8.20
C ASN A 550 -36.27 -14.07 -6.66
N GLU A 551 -35.73 -15.08 -5.97
CA GLU A 551 -35.78 -15.17 -4.50
C GLU A 551 -34.40 -15.17 -3.83
N TYR A 552 -33.35 -15.58 -4.55
CA TYR A 552 -32.01 -15.70 -3.98
C TYR A 552 -30.91 -15.29 -4.97
N LEU A 553 -29.80 -14.89 -4.38
CA LEU A 553 -28.51 -14.76 -5.03
C LEU A 553 -27.75 -16.07 -4.82
N ARG A 554 -27.25 -16.66 -5.90
CA ARG A 554 -26.40 -17.85 -5.87
C ARG A 554 -24.97 -17.49 -6.25
N ILE A 555 -24.03 -17.94 -5.43
CA ILE A 555 -22.60 -17.94 -5.70
C ILE A 555 -22.25 -19.35 -6.16
N ASN A 556 -21.70 -19.51 -7.37
CA ASN A 556 -21.28 -20.80 -7.93
C ASN A 556 -19.78 -20.89 -8.12
#